data_AF-A0A1C9C8Z7-F1
#
_entry.id   AF-A0A1C9C8Z7-F1
#
_cell.length_a   1.000
_cell.length_b   1.000
_cell.length_c   1.000
_cell.angle_alpha   90.00
_cell.angle_beta   90.00
_cell.angle_gamma   90.00
#
_symmetry.space_group_name_H-M   'P 1'
#
loop_
_entity.id
_entity.type
_entity.pdbx_description
1 polymer ?
#
loop_
_entity_poly.entity_id
_entity_poly.type
_entity_poly.pdbx_seq_one_letter_code
_entity_poly.pdbx_strand_id
1 'polypeptide(L)' 'MHTFWDNINKFPRFLISVLAGFFLTTLYPIFELLQDKKTRILLIIISCLSISILYQILKLMLGLN' A
#
# COMPACT_ATOMS: atom_id res chain seq x y z
N MET A 1 -16.39 22.15 -30.30
CA MET A 1 -15.41 21.05 -30.56
C MET A 1 -14.11 21.23 -29.78
N HIS A 2 -13.51 22.43 -29.73
CA HIS A 2 -12.25 22.67 -29.00
C HIS A 2 -12.34 22.34 -27.50
N THR A 3 -13.44 22.75 -26.86
CA THR A 3 -13.71 22.50 -25.43
C THR A 3 -13.78 21.02 -25.04
N PHE A 4 -14.23 20.14 -25.95
CA PHE A 4 -14.27 18.70 -25.69
C PHE A 4 -12.86 18.11 -25.61
N TRP A 5 -12.02 18.43 -26.59
CA TRP A 5 -10.62 17.99 -26.63
C TRP A 5 -9.79 18.58 -25.48
N ASP A 6 -10.04 19.83 -25.10
CA ASP A 6 -9.41 20.47 -23.94
C ASP A 6 -9.76 19.75 -22.63
N ASN A 7 -10.99 19.28 -22.48
CA ASN A 7 -11.43 18.54 -21.30
C ASN A 7 -10.85 17.11 -21.25
N ILE A 8 -10.72 16.44 -22.40
CA ILE A 8 -10.08 15.11 -22.48
C ILE A 8 -8.64 15.16 -21.95
N ASN A 9 -7.89 16.23 -22.22
CA ASN A 9 -6.52 16.35 -21.72
C ASN A 9 -6.45 16.71 -20.22
N LYS A 10 -7.45 17.44 -19.70
CA LYS A 10 -7.51 17.84 -18.28
C LYS A 10 -7.98 16.70 -17.38
N PHE A 11 -8.85 15.82 -17.87
CA PHE A 11 -9.47 14.76 -17.07
C PHE A 11 -8.45 13.74 -16.51
N PRO A 12 -7.48 13.21 -17.27
CA PRO A 12 -6.44 12.33 -16.72
C PRO A 12 -5.63 13.02 -15.63
N ARG A 13 -5.28 14.30 -15.81
CA ARG A 13 -4.54 15.06 -14.79
C ARG A 13 -5.35 15.20 -13.50
N PHE A 14 -6.64 15.49 -13.63
CA PHE A 14 -7.56 15.52 -12.49
C PHE A 14 -7.65 14.16 -11.80
N LEU A 15 -7.85 13.09 -12.56
CA LEU A 15 -7.98 11.73 -12.04
C LEU A 15 -6.71 11.30 -11.30
N ILE A 16 -5.52 11.53 -11.87
CA ILE A 16 -4.25 11.23 -11.23
C ILE A 16 -4.08 12.06 -9.95
N SER A 17 -4.44 13.34 -9.97
CA SER A 17 -4.36 14.21 -8.80
C SER A 17 -5.29 13.75 -7.66
N VAL A 18 -6.51 13.33 -8.00
CA VAL A 18 -7.48 12.82 -7.01
C VAL A 18 -7.02 11.47 -6.47
N LEU A 19 -6.58 10.55 -7.32
CA LEU A 19 -6.06 9.27 -6.88
C LEU A 19 -4.81 9.45 -5.99
N ALA A 20 -3.86 10.28 -6.41
CA ALA A 20 -2.67 10.57 -5.62
C ALA A 20 -3.03 11.16 -4.25
N GLY A 21 -3.93 12.16 -4.23
CA GLY A 21 -4.43 12.76 -2.98
C GLY A 21 -5.13 11.73 -2.09
N PHE A 22 -6.00 10.90 -2.67
CA PHE A 22 -6.71 9.83 -1.97
C PHE A 22 -5.74 8.80 -1.34
N PHE A 23 -4.77 8.29 -2.11
CA PHE A 23 -3.79 7.36 -1.57
C PHE A 23 -2.92 8.01 -0.50
N LEU A 24 -2.50 9.26 -0.70
CA LEU A 24 -1.68 9.96 0.28
C LEU A 24 -2.43 10.13 1.61
N THR A 25 -3.68 10.58 1.59
CA THR A 25 -4.47 10.80 2.81
C THR A 25 -4.91 9.50 3.47
N THR A 26 -5.30 8.49 2.69
CA THR A 26 -5.74 7.20 3.23
C THR A 26 -4.58 6.40 3.81
N LEU A 27 -3.38 6.49 3.22
CA LEU A 27 -2.19 5.80 3.71
C LEU A 27 -1.40 6.61 4.76
N TYR A 28 -1.65 7.91 4.91
CA TYR A 28 -1.01 8.76 5.92
C TYR A 28 -0.98 8.15 7.33
N PRO A 29 -2.09 7.67 7.92
CA PRO A 29 -2.06 7.08 9.26
C PRO A 29 -1.19 5.82 9.35
N ILE A 30 -1.06 5.07 8.25
CA ILE A 30 -0.17 3.90 8.18
C ILE A 30 1.29 4.34 8.23
N PHE A 31 1.64 5.43 7.53
CA PHE A 31 2.98 6.02 7.61
C PHE A 31 3.26 6.65 8.98
N GLU A 32 2.25 7.21 9.64
CA GLU A 32 2.36 7.73 11.01
C GLU A 32 2.66 6.62 12.02
N LEU A 33 1.97 5.47 11.90
CA LEU A 33 2.25 4.26 12.69
C LEU A 33 3.66 3.68 12.47
N LEU A 34 4.34 4.03 11.37
CA LEU A 34 5.73 3.64 11.13
C LEU A 34 6.74 4.61 11.76
N GLN A 35 6.33 5.83 12.11
CA GLN A 35 7.21 6.83 12.72
C GLN A 35 7.40 6.60 14.22
N ASP A 36 6.37 6.17 14.93
CA ASP A 36 6.49 5.86 16.36
C ASP A 36 7.32 4.59 16.59
N LYS A 37 8.30 4.67 17.49
CA LYS A 37 9.29 3.60 17.69
C LYS A 37 8.65 2.31 18.21
N LYS A 38 7.60 2.39 19.05
CA LYS A 38 6.96 1.22 19.66
C LYS A 38 6.09 0.50 18.62
N THR A 39 5.25 1.26 17.93
CA THR A 39 4.38 0.75 16.85
C THR A 39 5.19 0.20 15.68
N ARG A 40 6.31 0.83 15.31
CA ARG A 40 7.24 0.28 14.30
C ARG A 40 7.79 -1.09 14.68
N ILE A 41 8.21 -1.29 15.93
CA ILE A 41 8.73 -2.58 16.40
C ILE A 41 7.61 -3.64 16.34
N LEU A 42 6.39 -3.30 16.77
CA LEU A 42 5.25 -4.20 16.68
C LEU A 42 4.95 -4.60 15.23
N LEU A 43 4.96 -3.65 14.29
CA LEU A 43 4.76 -3.92 12.86
C LEU A 43 5.84 -4.85 12.29
N ILE A 44 7.10 -4.66 12.67
CA ILE A 44 8.20 -5.54 12.26
C ILE A 44 7.99 -6.96 12.78
N ILE A 45 7.62 -7.13 14.05
CA ILE A 45 7.37 -8.45 14.65
C ILE A 45 6.23 -9.15 13.94
N ILE A 46 5.10 -8.46 13.71
CA ILE A 46 3.93 -9.00 13.00
C ILE A 46 4.31 -9.40 11.58
N SER A 47 5.13 -8.59 10.89
CA SER A 47 5.59 -8.88 9.53
C SER A 47 6.52 -10.09 9.48
N CYS A 48 7.45 -10.22 10.42
CA CYS A 48 8.31 -11.41 10.51
C CYS A 48 7.50 -12.68 10.80
N LEU A 49 6.52 -12.59 11.71
CA LEU A 49 5.64 -13.71 12.02
C LEU A 49 4.81 -14.13 10.80
N SER A 50 4.23 -13.19 10.06
CA SER A 50 3.43 -13.49 8.87
C SER A 50 4.29 -14.17 7.79
N ILE A 51 5.51 -13.68 7.56
CA ILE A 51 6.45 -14.29 6.61
C ILE A 51 6.84 -15.70 7.06
N SER A 52 7.11 -15.89 8.36
CA SER A 52 7.46 -17.20 8.92
C SER A 52 6.31 -18.20 8.76
N ILE A 53 5.08 -17.79 9.06
CA ILE A 53 3.88 -18.61 8.87
C ILE A 53 3.72 -18.98 7.40
N LEU A 54 3.86 -18.00 6.49
CA LEU A 54 3.75 -18.23 5.06
C LEU A 54 4.84 -19.19 4.56
N TYR A 55 6.07 -19.04 5.05
CA TYR A 55 7.16 -19.97 4.79
C TYR A 55 6.83 -21.40 5.25
N GLN A 56 6.28 -21.57 6.46
CA GLN A 56 5.88 -22.89 6.95
C GLN A 56 4.78 -23.50 6.08
N ILE A 57 3.77 -22.71 5.70
CA ILE A 57 2.71 -23.15 4.79
C ILE A 57 3.31 -23.64 3.47
N LEU A 58 4.20 -22.86 2.87
CA LEU A 58 4.88 -23.26 1.63
C LEU A 58 5.73 -24.51 1.83
N LYS A 59 6.49 -24.61 2.92
CA LYS A 59 7.31 -25.80 3.25
C LYS A 59 6.45 -27.06 3.31
N LEU A 60 5.28 -26.97 3.96
CA LEU A 60 4.31 -28.06 4.05
C LEU A 60 3.71 -28.40 2.68
N MET A 61 3.34 -27.40 1.88
CA MET A 61 2.81 -27.61 0.52
C MET A 61 3.81 -28.29 -0.41
N LEU A 62 5.10 -27.97 -0.28
CA LEU A 62 6.17 -28.57 -1.08
C LEU A 62 6.63 -29.93 -0.52
N GLY A 63 6.07 -30.40 0.61
CA GLY A 63 6.46 -31.67 1.23
C GLY A 63 7.90 -31.69 1.75
N LEU A 64 8.51 -30.52 1.97
CA LEU A 64 9.90 -30.36 2.41
C LEU A 64 10.08 -30.56 3.92
N ASN A 65 9.22 -31.37 4.55
CA ASN A 65 9.09 -31.49 6.01
C ASN A 65 10.41 -31.83 6.71
#